data_AF-A0A061RW51-F1
#
_entry.id   AF-A0A061RW51-F1
#
_cell.length_a   1.000
_cell.length_b   1.000
_cell.length_c   1.000
_cell.angle_alpha   90.00
_cell.angle_beta   90.00
_cell.angle_gamma   90.00
#
_symmetry.space_group_name_H-M   'P 1'
#
loop_
_entity.id
_entity.type
_entity.pdbx_description
1 polymer ?
#
loop_
_entity_poly.entity_id
_entity_poly.type
_entity_poly.pdbx_seq_one_letter_code
_entity_poly.pdbx_strand_id
1 'polypeptide(L)'
;MPSSHCQCMSFAAACFIHVVLSRPGRGTQAAAQGANAAALVALSAMVAWSRVYLGYHSPAQVFAGLAAGTSFGLLWGRVTLAAAPLFPRLERSALGEALALRDTSHLEDPLAAERRLARDSR
;
A
#
# COMPACT_ATOMS: atom_id res chain seq x y z
N MET A 1 20.20 3.51 16.48
CA MET A 1 19.67 3.66 15.10
C MET A 1 18.16 3.80 15.15
N PRO A 2 17.51 4.52 14.21
CA PRO A 2 16.05 4.56 14.14
C PRO A 2 15.47 3.16 13.86
N SER A 3 14.28 2.87 14.37
CA SER A 3 13.73 1.51 14.28
C SER A 3 13.31 1.13 12.85
N SER A 4 13.91 0.08 12.28
CA SER A 4 13.56 -0.44 10.95
C SER A 4 12.13 -1.01 10.88
N HIS A 5 11.63 -1.55 11.99
CA HIS A 5 10.26 -2.07 12.07
C HIS A 5 9.25 -0.93 11.95
N CYS A 6 9.48 0.17 12.67
CA CYS A 6 8.65 1.36 12.58
C CYS A 6 8.75 2.02 11.21
N GLN A 7 9.94 2.04 10.59
CA GLN A 7 10.11 2.52 9.21
C GLN A 7 9.28 1.70 8.23
N CYS A 8 9.37 0.37 8.27
CA CYS A 8 8.64 -0.52 7.38
C CYS A 8 7.12 -0.37 7.52
N MET A 9 6.61 -0.40 8.75
CA MET A 9 5.17 -0.31 8.99
C MET A 9 4.58 1.05 8.63
N SER A 10 5.28 2.14 8.96
CA SER A 10 4.82 3.49 8.59
C SER A 10 4.96 3.77 7.10
N PHE A 11 5.98 3.20 6.42
CA PHE A 11 6.09 3.22 4.97
C PHE A 11 4.90 2.53 4.31
N ALA A 12 4.59 1.29 4.72
CA ALA A 12 3.48 0.52 4.17
C ALA A 12 2.14 1.23 4.38
N ALA A 13 1.89 1.74 5.59
CA ALA A 13 0.69 2.50 5.91
C ALA A 13 0.59 3.78 5.07
N ALA A 14 1.64 4.61 5.03
CA ALA A 14 1.63 5.87 4.29
C ALA A 14 1.49 5.65 2.77
N CYS A 15 2.18 4.66 2.22
CA CYS A 15 2.07 4.32 0.80
C CYS A 15 0.67 3.82 0.44
N PHE A 16 0.12 2.88 1.22
CA PHE A 16 -1.24 2.37 1.02
C PHE A 16 -2.27 3.50 1.08
N ILE A 17 -2.24 4.29 2.16
CA ILE A 17 -3.15 5.41 2.36
C ILE A 17 -3.05 6.39 1.19
N HIS A 18 -1.84 6.75 0.76
CA HIS A 18 -1.68 7.73 -0.32
C HIS A 18 -2.19 7.21 -1.67
N VAL A 19 -1.84 5.98 -2.05
CA VAL A 19 -2.25 5.40 -3.34
C VAL A 19 -3.75 5.08 -3.36
N VAL A 20 -4.25 4.44 -2.30
CA VAL A 20 -5.64 3.97 -2.24
C VAL A 20 -6.61 5.13 -2.05
N LEU A 21 -6.30 6.12 -1.20
CA LEU A 21 -7.18 7.28 -1.03
C LEU A 21 -7.14 8.24 -2.24
N SER A 22 -6.11 8.15 -3.09
CA SER A 22 -6.11 8.85 -4.38
C SER A 22 -7.05 8.19 -5.41
N ARG A 23 -7.58 7.00 -5.12
CA ARG A 23 -8.53 6.25 -5.96
C ARG A 23 -9.66 5.67 -5.09
N PRO A 24 -10.50 6.54 -4.51
CA PRO A 24 -11.55 6.09 -3.60
C PRO A 24 -12.53 5.19 -4.35
N GLY A 25 -12.73 3.97 -3.82
CA GLY A 25 -13.80 3.08 -4.28
C GLY A 25 -15.17 3.60 -3.84
N ARG A 26 -16.24 2.97 -4.33
CA ARG A 26 -17.61 3.31 -3.94
C ARG A 26 -18.23 2.25 -3.04
N GLY A 27 -19.22 2.65 -2.23
CA GLY A 27 -20.01 1.75 -1.39
C GLY A 27 -19.16 0.88 -0.44
N THR A 28 -19.32 -0.44 -0.54
CA THR A 28 -18.61 -1.42 0.30
C THR A 28 -17.09 -1.39 0.11
N GLN A 29 -16.61 -1.00 -1.07
CA GLN A 29 -15.17 -0.89 -1.34
C GLN A 29 -14.55 0.29 -0.60
N ALA A 30 -15.22 1.45 -0.57
CA ALA A 30 -14.76 2.59 0.23
C ALA A 30 -14.65 2.23 1.71
N ALA A 31 -15.64 1.51 2.23
CA ALA A 31 -15.61 1.01 3.61
C ALA A 31 -14.45 0.05 3.86
N ALA A 32 -14.20 -0.89 2.93
CA ALA A 32 -13.07 -1.81 3.03
C ALA A 32 -11.71 -1.09 2.94
N GLN A 33 -11.56 -0.10 2.05
CA GLN A 33 -10.37 0.73 1.95
C GLN A 33 -10.10 1.50 3.26
N GLY A 34 -11.14 2.11 3.84
CA GLY A 34 -11.06 2.79 5.13
C GLY A 34 -10.70 1.84 6.27
N ALA A 35 -11.32 0.66 6.33
CA ALA A 35 -11.00 -0.36 7.32
C ALA A 35 -9.55 -0.85 7.21
N ASN A 36 -9.07 -1.10 5.99
CA ASN A 36 -7.68 -1.49 5.74
C ASN A 36 -6.68 -0.38 6.14
N ALA A 37 -6.99 0.88 5.83
CA ALA A 37 -6.17 2.01 6.25
C ALA A 37 -6.10 2.12 7.79
N ALA A 38 -7.25 2.02 8.47
CA ALA A 38 -7.30 2.02 9.93
C ALA A 38 -6.53 0.85 10.54
N ALA A 39 -6.68 -0.36 9.99
CA ALA A 39 -5.96 -1.55 10.42
C ALA A 39 -4.44 -1.38 10.27
N LEU A 40 -3.96 -0.83 9.15
CA LEU A 40 -2.53 -0.57 8.94
C LEU A 40 -1.97 0.44 9.94
N VAL A 41 -2.71 1.53 10.23
CA VAL A 41 -2.31 2.51 11.25
C VAL A 41 -2.26 1.87 12.63
N ALA A 42 -3.27 1.08 13.00
CA ALA A 42 -3.31 0.36 14.27
C ALA A 42 -2.14 -0.63 14.40
N LEU A 43 -1.86 -1.43 13.37
CA LEU A 43 -0.73 -2.34 13.34
C LEU A 43 0.61 -1.60 13.44
N SER A 44 0.76 -0.47 12.74
CA SER A 44 1.96 0.36 12.86
C SER A 44 2.14 0.90 14.28
N ALA A 45 1.06 1.32 14.95
CA ALA A 45 1.10 1.75 16.33
C ALA A 45 1.44 0.61 17.30
N MET A 46 0.87 -0.58 17.11
CA MET A 46 1.20 -1.78 17.90
C MET A 46 2.66 -2.18 17.75
N VAL A 47 3.22 -2.11 16.54
CA VAL A 47 4.65 -2.36 16.30
C VAL A 47 5.50 -1.29 16.99
N ALA A 48 5.15 -0.01 16.86
CA ALA A 48 5.87 1.06 17.54
C ALA A 48 5.86 0.88 19.08
N TRP A 49 4.71 0.51 19.64
CA TRP A 49 4.57 0.19 21.06
C TRP A 49 5.46 -0.98 21.47
N SER A 50 5.43 -2.08 20.71
CA SER A 50 6.21 -3.28 21.03
C SER A 50 7.72 -2.99 21.06
N ARG A 51 8.21 -2.07 20.23
CA ARG A 51 9.62 -1.66 20.22
C ARG A 51 10.07 -0.99 21.51
N VAL A 52 9.19 -0.21 22.15
CA VAL A 52 9.46 0.44 23.44
C VAL A 52 9.23 -0.54 24.58
N TYR A 53 8.11 -1.26 24.56
CA TYR A 53 7.71 -2.20 25.61
C TYR A 53 8.74 -3.34 25.82
N LEU A 54 9.28 -3.88 24.72
CA LEU A 54 10.32 -4.93 24.79
C LEU A 54 11.73 -4.36 25.05
N GLY A 55 11.88 -3.05 25.24
CA GLY A 55 13.15 -2.40 25.56
C GLY A 55 14.14 -2.31 24.39
N TYR A 56 13.73 -2.62 23.15
CA TYR A 56 14.64 -2.59 21.99
C TYR A 56 14.98 -1.18 21.50
N HIS A 57 14.06 -0.22 21.65
CA HIS A 57 14.26 1.14 21.17
C HIS A 57 13.73 2.18 22.16
N SER A 58 14.40 3.33 22.20
CA SER A 58 13.85 4.51 22.87
C SER A 58 12.70 5.13 22.05
N PRO A 59 11.79 5.89 22.70
CA PRO A 59 10.73 6.61 21.98
C PRO A 59 11.27 7.48 20.84
N ALA A 60 12.40 8.16 21.03
CA ALA A 60 13.02 8.99 19.99
C ALA A 60 13.43 8.17 18.75
N GLN A 61 13.99 6.96 18.94
CA GLN A 61 14.35 6.06 17.84
C GLN A 61 13.11 5.53 17.10
N VAL A 62 12.01 5.31 17.82
CA VAL A 62 10.72 4.92 17.25
C VAL A 62 10.14 6.06 16.41
N PHE A 63 10.07 7.28 16.95
CA PHE A 63 9.57 8.45 16.22
C PHE A 63 10.40 8.77 14.99
N ALA A 64 11.73 8.72 15.08
CA ALA A 64 12.60 8.90 13.91
C ALA A 64 12.34 7.83 12.83
N GLY A 65 12.08 6.59 13.24
CA GLY A 65 11.70 5.51 12.33
C GLY A 65 10.35 5.74 11.67
N LEU A 66 9.33 6.12 12.43
CA LEU A 66 7.99 6.46 11.91
C LEU A 66 8.04 7.64 10.94
N ALA A 67 8.79 8.69 11.27
CA ALA A 67 8.94 9.86 10.40
C ALA A 67 9.60 9.49 9.07
N ALA A 68 10.74 8.78 9.12
CA ALA A 68 11.44 8.35 7.93
C ALA A 68 10.55 7.44 7.05
N GLY A 69 9.93 6.41 7.63
CA GLY A 69 9.06 5.51 6.88
C GLY A 69 7.87 6.22 6.25
N THR A 70 7.20 7.11 6.98
CA THR A 70 6.09 7.92 6.45
C THR A 70 6.55 8.80 5.29
N SER A 71 7.68 9.51 5.42
CA SER A 71 8.20 10.36 4.35
C SER A 71 8.51 9.57 3.07
N PHE A 72 9.17 8.42 3.20
CA PHE A 72 9.46 7.55 2.05
C PHE A 72 8.17 6.94 1.47
N GLY A 73 7.19 6.57 2.29
CA GLY A 73 5.92 6.01 1.82
C GLY A 73 5.11 7.02 1.01
N LEU A 74 5.06 8.28 1.46
CA LEU A 74 4.42 9.37 0.71
C LEU A 74 5.17 9.67 -0.61
N LEU A 75 6.51 9.73 -0.56
CA LEU A 75 7.32 9.94 -1.76
C LEU A 75 7.11 8.83 -2.78
N TRP A 76 7.18 7.57 -2.33
CA TRP A 76 7.00 6.41 -3.19
C TRP A 76 5.59 6.36 -3.77
N GLY A 77 4.56 6.66 -2.97
CA GLY A 77 3.19 6.76 -3.45
C GLY A 77 3.03 7.82 -4.55
N ARG A 78 3.64 9.00 -4.38
CA ARG A 78 3.65 10.05 -5.41
C ARG A 78 4.31 9.59 -6.71
N VAL A 79 5.48 8.97 -6.59
CA VAL A 79 6.21 8.40 -7.76
C VAL A 79 5.35 7.35 -8.46
N THR A 80 4.71 6.47 -7.70
CA THR A 80 3.84 5.42 -8.23
C THR A 80 2.65 6.00 -9.00
N LEU A 81 1.98 7.01 -8.45
CA LEU A 81 0.87 7.68 -9.13
C LEU A 81 1.33 8.45 -10.38
N ALA A 82 2.49 9.11 -10.32
CA ALA A 82 3.07 9.78 -11.48
C ALA A 82 3.49 8.81 -12.59
N ALA A 83 3.90 7.59 -12.23
CA ALA A 83 4.25 6.53 -13.16
C ALA A 83 3.05 5.78 -13.75
N ALA A 84 1.82 6.01 -13.26
CA ALA A 84 0.63 5.30 -13.71
C ALA A 84 0.41 5.28 -15.24
N PRO A 85 0.68 6.36 -16.00
CA PRO A 85 0.56 6.34 -17.47
C PRO A 85 1.53 5.38 -18.17
N LEU A 86 2.58 4.90 -17.48
CA LEU A 86 3.55 3.95 -18.01
C LEU A 86 3.08 2.49 -17.86
N PHE A 87 2.15 2.21 -16.95
CA PHE A 87 1.72 0.83 -16.67
C PHE A 87 1.13 0.11 -17.90
N PRO A 88 0.28 0.74 -18.74
CA PRO A 88 -0.22 0.10 -19.96
C PRO A 88 0.89 -0.15 -21.00
N ARG A 89 1.97 0.63 -20.98
CA ARG A 89 3.12 0.43 -21.88
C ARG A 89 3.98 -0.73 -21.40
N LEU A 90 4.16 -0.87 -20.09
CA LEU A 90 4.87 -1.98 -19.46
C LEU A 90 4.15 -3.31 -19.68
N GLU A 91 2.82 -3.33 -19.50
CA GLU A 91 1.98 -4.51 -19.74
C GLU A 91 2.12 -5.06 -21.17
N ARG A 92 2.19 -4.17 -22.17
CA ARG A 92 2.33 -4.55 -23.60
C ARG A 92 3.77 -4.86 -24.03
N SER A 93 4.74 -4.73 -23.14
CA SER A 93 6.15 -4.99 -23.46
C SER A 93 6.46 -6.49 -23.37
N ALA A 94 7.53 -6.96 -24.02
CA ALA A 94 7.99 -8.36 -23.91
C ALA A 94 8.28 -8.77 -22.46
N LEU A 95 8.72 -7.84 -21.61
CA LEU A 95 8.90 -8.07 -20.17
C LEU A 95 7.57 -8.20 -19.45
N GLY A 96 6.56 -7.40 -19.83
CA GLY A 96 5.20 -7.51 -19.32
C GLY A 96 4.58 -8.87 -19.64
N GLU A 97 4.74 -9.33 -20.87
CA GLU A 97 4.29 -10.67 -21.30
C GLU A 97 5.06 -11.79 -20.56
N ALA A 98 6.39 -11.69 -20.49
CA ALA A 98 7.23 -12.69 -19.81
C ALA A 98 6.93 -12.83 -18.31
N LEU A 99 6.53 -11.75 -17.65
CA LEU A 99 6.17 -11.73 -16.22
C LEU A 99 4.66 -11.92 -15.98
N ALA A 100 3.86 -12.10 -17.04
CA ALA A 100 2.40 -12.11 -16.98
C ALA A 100 1.83 -10.91 -16.20
N LEU A 101 2.42 -9.72 -16.42
CA LEU A 101 1.94 -8.48 -15.82
C LEU A 101 0.57 -8.16 -16.39
N ARG A 102 -0.35 -7.81 -15.49
CA ARG A 102 -1.69 -7.36 -15.85
C ARG A 102 -2.01 -6.07 -15.12
N ASP A 103 -2.31 -5.03 -15.87
CA ASP A 103 -2.69 -3.75 -15.27
C ASP A 103 -4.17 -3.77 -14.90
N THR A 104 -4.46 -3.85 -13.60
CA THR A 104 -5.82 -3.76 -13.06
C THR A 104 -6.13 -2.39 -12.46
N SER A 105 -5.22 -1.42 -12.61
CA SER A 105 -5.31 -0.11 -11.96
C SER A 105 -6.51 0.74 -12.40
N HIS A 106 -7.09 0.41 -13.56
CA HIS A 106 -8.28 1.04 -14.13
C HIS A 106 -9.60 0.41 -13.64
N LEU A 107 -9.54 -0.77 -13.02
CA LEU A 107 -10.71 -1.46 -12.50
C LEU A 107 -11.01 -0.96 -11.09
N GLU A 108 -12.29 -0.72 -10.82
CA GLU A 108 -12.73 -0.39 -9.46
C GLU A 108 -12.58 -1.60 -8.54
N ASP A 109 -13.15 -2.75 -8.94
CA ASP A 109 -13.02 -4.03 -8.23
C ASP A 109 -12.46 -5.13 -9.16
N PRO A 110 -11.14 -5.38 -9.12
CA PRO A 110 -10.50 -6.42 -9.93
C PRO A 110 -11.03 -7.83 -9.62
N LEU A 111 -11.37 -8.12 -8.37
CA LEU A 111 -11.83 -9.46 -7.95
C LEU A 111 -13.28 -9.71 -8.36
N ALA A 112 -14.13 -8.69 -8.37
CA ALA A 112 -15.46 -8.82 -8.97
C ALA A 112 -15.39 -9.00 -10.48
N ALA A 113 -14.49 -8.28 -11.17
CA ALA A 113 -14.29 -8.45 -12.61
C ALA A 113 -13.83 -9.89 -12.93
N GLU A 114 -12.85 -10.42 -12.19
CA GLU A 114 -12.40 -11.80 -12.34
C GLU A 114 -13.51 -12.83 -12.05
N ARG A 115 -14.27 -12.64 -10.96
CA ARG A 115 -15.40 -13.52 -10.63
C ARG A 115 -16.49 -13.55 -11.70
N ARG A 116 -16.72 -12.44 -12.43
CA ARG A 116 -17.67 -12.41 -13.56
C ARG A 116 -17.13 -13.20 -14.74
N LEU A 117 -15.87 -12.95 -15.13
CA LEU A 117 -15.21 -13.67 -16.23
C LEU A 117 -15.21 -15.19 -16.00
N ALA A 118 -14.92 -15.63 -14.78
CA ALA A 118 -14.91 -17.06 -14.43
C ALA A 118 -16.29 -17.73 -14.44
N ARG A 119 -17.37 -16.95 -14.32
CA ARG A 119 -18.76 -17.45 -14.41
C ARG A 119 -19.22 -17.54 -15.86
N ASP A 120 -18.85 -16.57 -16.69
CA ASP A 120 -19.23 -16.52 -18.11
C ASP A 120 -18.48 -17.56 -18.96
N SER A 121 -17.36 -18.09 -18.45
CA SER A 121 -16.58 -19.17 -19.08
C SER A 121 -17.05 -20.59 -18.74
N ARG A 122 -18.15 -20.75 -17.98
CA ARG A 122 -18.76 -22.05 -17.63
C ARG A 122 -20.03 -22.28 -18.43
#